data_AF-A0A7J4PSH1-F1
#
_entry.id   AF-A0A7J4PSH1-F1
#
_cell.length_a   1.000
_cell.length_b   1.000
_cell.length_c   1.000
_cell.angle_alpha   90.00
_cell.angle_beta   90.00
_cell.angle_gamma   90.00
#
_symmetry.space_group_name_H-M   'P 1'
#
loop_
_entity.id
_entity.type
_entity.pdbx_description
1 polymer ?
#
loop_
_entity_poly.entity_id
_entity_poly.type
_entity_poly.pdbx_seq_one_letter_code
_entity_poly.pdbx_strand_id
1 'polypeptide(L)'
;MRNFVVVGNLAATNPDFSLEDIPGTSGRIDILCRCINSAFVLSHGIRRDVHVYLIFRGGKAPKTVHLRGRDLRHLNPDERTTAALLKKAL
;
A
#
# COMPACT_ATOMS: atom_id res chain seq x y z
N MET A 1 3.74 16.69 10.35
CA MET A 1 2.64 15.70 10.18
C MET A 1 2.01 15.89 8.81
N ARG A 2 2.09 14.86 7.96
CA ARG A 2 1.54 14.88 6.59
C ARG A 2 0.63 13.67 6.43
N ASN A 3 -0.58 13.90 5.92
CA ASN A 3 -1.59 12.86 5.74
C ASN A 3 -1.93 12.74 4.26
N PHE A 4 -1.94 11.50 3.76
CA PHE A 4 -2.34 11.19 2.39
C PHE A 4 -3.47 10.17 2.41
N VAL A 5 -4.48 10.39 1.57
CA VAL A 5 -5.55 9.42 1.32
C VAL A 5 -5.46 9.03 -0.15
N VAL A 6 -5.33 7.73 -0.42
CA VAL A 6 -5.25 7.19 -1.77
C VAL A 6 -6.39 6.21 -1.97
N VAL A 7 -7.22 6.46 -2.98
CA VAL A 7 -8.41 5.65 -3.28
C VAL A 7 -8.10 4.70 -4.44
N GLY A 8 -7.94 3.42 -4.13
CA GLY A 8 -7.86 2.34 -5.11
C GLY A 8 -9.27 1.88 -5.50
N ASN A 9 -9.86 2.52 -6.51
CA ASN A 9 -11.23 2.20 -6.96
C ASN A 9 -11.38 0.74 -7.39
N LEU A 10 -10.35 0.17 -8.01
CA LEU A 10 -10.32 -1.23 -8.45
C LEU A 10 -9.53 -2.15 -7.50
N ALA A 11 -8.87 -1.59 -6.48
CA ALA A 11 -7.93 -2.34 -5.67
C ALA A 11 -8.64 -3.42 -4.86
N ALA A 12 -8.17 -4.65 -5.01
CA ALA A 12 -8.76 -5.84 -4.41
C ALA A 12 -8.81 -5.70 -2.88
N THR A 13 -9.92 -6.16 -2.30
CA THR A 13 -10.13 -6.16 -0.85
C THR A 13 -9.86 -7.54 -0.25
N ASN A 14 -9.54 -8.54 -1.07
CA ASN A 14 -9.10 -9.86 -0.64
C ASN A 14 -7.59 -10.02 -0.92
N PRO A 15 -6.89 -10.90 -0.20
CA PRO A 15 -5.46 -11.15 -0.43
C PRO A 15 -5.19 -12.12 -1.60
N ASP A 16 -6.22 -12.54 -2.35
CA ASP A 16 -6.10 -13.56 -3.41
C ASP A 16 -5.68 -12.95 -4.75
N PHE A 17 -4.52 -12.30 -4.75
CA PHE A 17 -3.89 -11.76 -5.95
C PHE A 17 -2.44 -12.26 -6.09
N SER A 18 -1.95 -12.33 -7.32
CA SER A 18 -0.59 -12.76 -7.63
C SER A 18 0.43 -11.65 -7.35
N LEU A 19 1.56 -12.00 -6.73
CA LEU A 19 2.71 -11.09 -6.61
C LEU A 19 3.54 -11.05 -7.91
N GLU A 20 3.33 -11.99 -8.83
CA GLU A 20 3.93 -11.97 -10.18
C GLU A 20 3.16 -11.05 -11.13
N ASP A 21 1.87 -10.81 -10.88
CA ASP A 21 1.03 -9.89 -11.65
C ASP A 21 0.19 -9.01 -10.72
N ILE A 22 0.88 -8.11 -10.02
CA ILE A 22 0.24 -7.14 -9.14
C ILE A 22 -0.72 -6.25 -9.95
N PRO A 23 -0.36 -5.65 -11.09
CA PRO A 23 -1.29 -4.77 -11.81
C PRO A 23 -2.58 -5.46 -12.23
N GLY A 24 -2.49 -6.65 -12.84
CA GLY A 24 -3.63 -7.36 -13.42
C GLY A 24 -4.52 -8.04 -12.39
N THR A 25 -3.96 -8.79 -11.46
CA THR A 25 -4.75 -9.63 -10.54
C THR A 25 -5.22 -8.92 -9.27
N SER A 26 -4.62 -7.79 -8.91
CA SER A 26 -4.96 -7.07 -7.67
C SER A 26 -5.81 -5.81 -7.87
N GLY A 27 -6.14 -5.47 -9.11
CA GLY A 27 -6.84 -4.22 -9.41
C GLY A 27 -5.99 -2.99 -9.15
N ARG A 28 -4.76 -3.01 -9.68
CA ARG A 28 -3.80 -1.90 -9.63
C ARG A 28 -3.19 -1.57 -8.25
N ILE A 29 -2.97 -2.57 -7.38
CA ILE A 29 -2.22 -2.35 -6.12
C ILE A 29 -0.77 -1.91 -6.39
N ASP A 30 -0.22 -2.13 -7.59
CA ASP A 30 1.08 -1.59 -8.02
C ASP A 30 1.14 -0.05 -7.84
N ILE A 31 0.07 0.65 -8.18
CA ILE A 31 -0.04 2.11 -7.99
C ILE A 31 -0.02 2.46 -6.50
N LEU A 32 -0.78 1.74 -5.67
CA LEU A 32 -0.84 1.96 -4.22
C LEU A 32 0.53 1.72 -3.58
N CYS A 33 1.29 0.73 -4.05
CA CYS A 33 2.66 0.47 -3.61
C CYS A 33 3.60 1.63 -3.95
N ARG A 34 3.52 2.17 -5.17
CA ARG A 34 4.28 3.37 -5.55
C ARG A 34 3.91 4.58 -4.70
N CYS A 35 2.62 4.76 -4.39
CA CYS A 35 2.19 5.82 -3.47
C CYS A 35 2.78 5.66 -2.06
N ILE A 36 2.80 4.44 -1.50
CA ILE A 36 3.48 4.15 -0.23
C ILE A 36 4.96 4.53 -0.33
N ASN A 37 5.64 4.07 -1.37
CA ASN A 37 7.07 4.30 -1.57
C ASN A 37 7.39 5.81 -1.61
N SER A 38 6.69 6.57 -2.45
CA SER A 38 6.86 8.02 -2.56
C SER A 38 6.50 8.79 -1.29
N ALA A 39 5.54 8.29 -0.50
CA ALA A 39 5.12 8.93 0.74
C ALA A 39 6.13 8.71 1.87
N PHE A 40 6.71 7.52 1.99
CA PHE A 40 7.54 7.15 3.13
C PHE A 40 9.04 7.16 2.86
N VAL A 41 9.51 6.68 1.73
CA VAL A 41 10.92 6.30 1.57
C VAL A 41 11.82 7.50 1.26
N LEU A 42 13.00 7.48 1.87
CA LEU A 42 14.11 8.41 1.69
C LEU A 42 15.38 7.62 1.39
N SER A 43 16.47 8.28 0.97
CA SER A 43 17.75 7.62 0.69
C SER A 43 18.30 6.81 1.89
N HIS A 44 18.10 7.28 3.13
CA HIS A 44 18.64 6.65 4.34
C HIS A 44 17.58 6.39 5.42
N GLY A 45 16.35 6.06 5.01
CA GLY A 45 15.30 5.69 5.96
C GLY A 45 13.90 6.02 5.46
N ILE A 46 13.00 6.29 6.39
CA ILE A 46 11.60 6.65 6.09
C ILE A 46 11.16 7.88 6.86
N ARG A 47 10.19 8.61 6.31
CA ARG A 47 9.51 9.73 6.99
C ARG A 47 8.64 9.20 8.13
N ARG A 48 9.01 9.54 9.37
CA ARG A 48 8.30 9.08 10.58
C ARG A 48 7.01 9.85 10.88
N ASP A 49 6.85 11.06 10.33
CA ASP A 49 5.71 11.95 10.57
C ASP A 49 4.64 11.91 9.45
N VAL A 50 4.64 10.84 8.64
CA VAL A 50 3.70 10.61 7.54
C VAL A 50 2.66 9.55 7.90
N HIS A 51 1.43 9.77 7.49
CA HIS A 51 0.33 8.81 7.56
C HIS A 51 -0.23 8.60 6.16
N VAL A 52 -0.47 7.35 5.78
CA VAL A 52 -1.11 7.01 4.50
C VAL A 52 -2.32 6.13 4.78
N TYR A 53 -3.48 6.55 4.26
CA TYR A 53 -4.72 5.78 4.28
C TYR A 53 -4.97 5.26 2.87
N LEU A 54 -4.94 3.95 2.70
CA LEU A 54 -5.25 3.29 1.44
C LEU A 54 -6.67 2.75 1.51
N ILE A 55 -7.55 3.23 0.64
CA ILE A 55 -8.95 2.81 0.56
C ILE A 55 -9.08 1.85 -0.63
N PHE A 56 -9.37 0.59 -0.36
CA PHE A 56 -9.57 -0.48 -1.33
C PHE A 56 -11.07 -0.63 -1.62
N ARG A 57 -11.48 -0.46 -2.88
CA ARG A 57 -12.91 -0.49 -3.28
C ARG A 57 -13.22 -1.54 -4.35
N GLY A 58 -12.26 -2.37 -4.75
CA GLY A 58 -12.42 -3.35 -5.83
C GLY A 58 -13.19 -4.62 -5.45
N GLY A 59 -13.56 -4.81 -4.19
CA GLY A 59 -14.36 -5.96 -3.73
C GLY A 59 -15.73 -5.58 -3.19
N LYS A 60 -16.44 -6.57 -2.62
CA LYS A 60 -17.84 -6.41 -2.18
C LYS A 60 -18.03 -5.33 -1.09
N ALA A 61 -17.06 -5.18 -0.19
CA ALA A 61 -17.07 -4.18 0.87
C ALA A 61 -15.72 -3.48 0.94
N PRO A 62 -15.67 -2.14 1.10
CA PRO A 62 -14.43 -1.41 1.11
C PRO A 62 -13.59 -1.74 2.35
N LYS A 63 -12.27 -1.78 2.19
CA LYS A 63 -11.31 -1.90 3.30
C LYS A 63 -10.40 -0.68 3.33
N THR A 64 -9.95 -0.28 4.51
CA THR A 64 -8.97 0.78 4.68
C THR A 64 -7.74 0.25 5.41
N VAL A 65 -6.56 0.44 4.83
CA VAL A 65 -5.28 0.16 5.49
C VAL A 65 -4.65 1.49 5.90
N HIS A 66 -4.33 1.62 7.19
CA HIS A 66 -3.66 2.80 7.72
C HIS A 66 -2.18 2.48 8.00
N LEU A 67 -1.29 3.14 7.27
CA LEU A 67 0.14 3.06 7.47
C LEU A 67 0.62 4.26 8.29
N ARG A 68 1.27 4.00 9.43
CA ARG A 68 1.85 5.02 10.32
C ARG A 68 3.37 5.00 10.22
N GLY A 69 3.98 6.08 9.70
CA GLY A 69 5.43 6.16 9.50
C GLY A 69 6.25 5.88 10.75
N ARG A 70 5.74 6.25 11.93
CA ARG A 70 6.38 5.98 13.22
C ARG A 70 6.54 4.49 13.55
N ASP A 71 5.63 3.62 13.09
CA ASP A 71 5.59 2.21 13.46
C ASP A 71 6.01 1.27 12.32
N LEU A 72 6.13 1.79 11.09
CA LEU A 72 6.54 1.01 9.94
C LEU A 72 7.97 0.46 10.12
N ARG A 73 8.11 -0.83 9.80
CA ARG A 73 9.38 -1.56 9.75
C ARG A 73 9.42 -2.41 8.48
N HIS A 74 10.62 -2.70 7.99
CA HIS A 74 10.85 -3.56 6.82
C HIS A 74 10.12 -3.10 5.54
N LEU A 75 9.94 -1.78 5.37
CA LEU A 75 9.45 -1.21 4.13
C LEU A 75 10.64 -0.97 3.18
N ASN A 76 10.69 -1.70 2.07
CA ASN A 76 11.70 -1.56 1.05
C ASN A 76 11.17 -0.70 -0.12
N PRO A 77 12.05 -0.04 -0.90
CA PRO A 77 11.67 0.81 -2.03
C PRO A 77 11.23 0.03 -3.29
N ASP A 78 10.60 -1.13 -3.13
CA ASP A 78 10.12 -1.95 -4.25
C ASP A 78 8.62 -2.31 -4.09
N GLU A 79 7.94 -2.46 -5.22
CA GLU A 79 6.50 -2.70 -5.25
C GLU A 79 6.14 -4.09 -4.74
N ARG A 80 6.98 -5.09 -5.00
CA ARG A 80 6.67 -6.49 -4.71
C ARG A 80 6.65 -6.77 -3.21
N THR A 81 7.66 -6.33 -2.47
CA THR A 81 7.71 -6.51 -1.01
C THR A 81 6.62 -5.67 -0.33
N THR A 82 6.34 -4.47 -0.83
CA THR A 82 5.24 -3.62 -0.35
C THR A 82 3.88 -4.29 -0.60
N ALA A 83 3.66 -4.86 -1.79
CA ALA A 83 2.45 -5.61 -2.11
C ALA A 83 2.31 -6.85 -1.22
N ALA A 84 3.41 -7.53 -0.88
CA ALA A 84 3.39 -8.65 0.06
C ALA A 84 2.99 -8.22 1.48
N LEU A 85 3.40 -7.03 1.94
CA LEU A 85 2.94 -6.46 3.21
C LEU A 85 1.45 -6.12 3.17
N LEU A 86 0.97 -5.50 2.08
CA LEU A 86 -0.46 -5.23 1.89
C LEU A 86 -1.28 -6.52 1.83
N LYS A 87 -0.78 -7.56 1.15
CA LYS A 87 -1.41 -8.88 1.10
C LYS A 87 -1.56 -9.51 2.49
N LYS A 88 -0.63 -9.28 3.42
CA LYS A 88 -0.75 -9.74 4.82
C LYS A 88 -1.77 -8.93 5.64
N ALA A 89 -2.02 -7.68 5.26
CA ALA A 89 -2.95 -6.80 5.95
C ALA A 89 -4.41 -6.95 5.48
N LEU A 90 -4.62 -7.51 4.28
CA LEU A 90 -5.94 -7.73 3.66
C LEU A 90 -6.54 -9.09 4.03
#